data_AF-A0AAD1MTR2-F1
#
_entry.id   AF-A0AAD1MTR2-F1
#
_cell.length_a   1.000
_cell.length_b   1.000
_cell.length_c   1.000
_cell.angle_alpha   90.00
_cell.angle_beta   90.00
_cell.angle_gamma   90.00
#
_symmetry.space_group_name_H-M   'P 1'
#
loop_
_entity.id
_entity.type
_entity.pdbx_description
1 polymer ?
#
loop_
_entity_poly.entity_id
_entity_poly.type
_entity_poly.pdbx_seq_one_letter_code
_entity_poly.pdbx_strand_id
1 'polypeptide(L)'
;MTRDATGSSSAEAFVLIAIATILITRLYLQLTGYPQVGGGNLHIAHALWGGALMMLALLTGWLLIGAGARVAAVVMGGVGFGLFLDEVGKFVTKDNDYFYGPAAEIMYILVVAILVGARMVRDFRPLTARECLASATAIAADGVARGLADHRREIGLALLVQAEQSGADRAAVGHVRGLIAAAGTSSDRLYRLQRWVPRLIPGFFRSPRWVPVVGWLLVVSAVSGLFFGLLGIALGGYFYQDDDVTVRLDGMNPASVILVVNAAVTSAIAVPAMIARHRTTRLWPLRWLRNAALLFTFLNAFVDFATEGFAALISMSIGLFTLAVLTYQVDVAIRRPVSGDSQRPQVPPGDHALQH
;
A
#
# COMPACT_ATOMS: atom_id res chain seq x y z
N MET A 1 -19.67 -16.93 7.09
CA MET A 1 -19.16 -15.94 6.12
C MET A 1 -18.05 -16.57 5.30
N THR A 2 -18.05 -16.42 3.97
CA THR A 2 -17.02 -16.93 3.04
C THR A 2 -16.11 -15.78 2.58
N ARG A 3 -14.79 -15.94 2.69
CA ARG A 3 -13.83 -14.90 2.30
C ARG A 3 -13.63 -14.87 0.78
N ASP A 4 -13.56 -13.67 0.22
CA ASP A 4 -13.11 -13.43 -1.16
C ASP A 4 -11.58 -13.41 -1.19
N ALA A 5 -10.99 -14.24 -2.06
CA ALA A 5 -9.53 -14.31 -2.27
C ALA A 5 -8.89 -12.94 -2.63
N THR A 6 -9.67 -12.02 -3.19
CA THR A 6 -9.24 -10.67 -3.61
C THR A 6 -9.65 -9.55 -2.63
N GLY A 7 -10.32 -9.89 -1.52
CA GLY A 7 -10.83 -8.92 -0.56
C GLY A 7 -9.74 -8.11 0.15
N SER A 8 -8.67 -8.76 0.60
CA SER A 8 -7.55 -8.09 1.29
C SER A 8 -6.85 -7.06 0.41
N SER A 9 -6.58 -7.37 -0.87
CA SER A 9 -5.98 -6.41 -1.80
C SER A 9 -6.89 -5.21 -2.06
N SER A 10 -8.21 -5.40 -2.01
CA SER A 10 -9.19 -4.32 -2.18
C SER A 10 -9.22 -3.38 -0.97
N ALA A 11 -9.10 -3.93 0.24
CA ALA A 11 -9.01 -3.14 1.48
C ALA A 11 -7.69 -2.34 1.55
N GLU A 12 -6.56 -2.96 1.17
CA GLU A 12 -5.27 -2.26 1.06
C GLU A 12 -5.36 -1.10 0.04
N ALA A 13 -5.93 -1.34 -1.14
CA ALA A 13 -6.13 -0.30 -2.15
C ALA A 13 -7.06 0.83 -1.66
N PHE A 14 -8.16 0.51 -0.98
CA PHE A 14 -9.06 1.48 -0.38
C PHE A 14 -8.31 2.43 0.57
N VAL A 15 -7.49 1.87 1.47
CA VAL A 15 -6.72 2.66 2.44
C VAL A 15 -5.68 3.53 1.74
N LEU A 16 -4.94 2.98 0.77
CA LEU A 16 -3.94 3.75 0.02
C LEU A 16 -4.58 4.92 -0.74
N ILE A 17 -5.75 4.73 -1.32
CA ILE A 17 -6.51 5.80 -1.99
C ILE A 17 -6.98 6.84 -0.99
N ALA A 18 -7.45 6.44 0.18
CA ALA A 18 -7.86 7.37 1.24
C ALA A 18 -6.69 8.24 1.71
N ILE A 19 -5.52 7.64 1.96
CA ILE A 19 -4.31 8.37 2.33
C ILE A 19 -3.92 9.35 1.22
N ALA A 20 -3.84 8.88 -0.03
CA ALA A 20 -3.51 9.75 -1.16
C ALA A 20 -4.49 10.92 -1.28
N THR A 21 -5.79 10.68 -1.03
CA THR A 21 -6.83 11.71 -1.08
C THR A 21 -6.63 12.76 0.01
N ILE A 22 -6.35 12.36 1.25
CA ILE A 22 -6.04 13.30 2.35
C ILE A 22 -4.87 14.22 1.96
N LEU A 23 -3.78 13.62 1.48
CA LEU A 23 -2.56 14.33 1.12
C LEU A 23 -2.77 15.32 -0.04
N ILE A 24 -3.46 14.88 -1.09
CA ILE A 24 -3.80 15.73 -2.24
C ILE A 24 -4.73 16.87 -1.82
N THR A 25 -5.72 16.59 -0.98
CA THR A 25 -6.69 17.59 -0.51
C THR A 25 -6.01 18.67 0.31
N ARG A 26 -5.15 18.28 1.26
CA ARG A 26 -4.36 19.23 2.05
C ARG A 26 -3.40 20.06 1.22
N LEU A 27 -2.73 19.46 0.23
CA LEU A 27 -1.88 20.19 -0.72
C LEU A 27 -2.70 21.22 -1.52
N TYR A 28 -3.88 20.84 -2.01
CA TYR A 28 -4.77 21.72 -2.75
C TYR A 28 -5.24 22.91 -1.90
N LEU A 29 -5.70 22.65 -0.67
CA LEU A 29 -6.16 23.71 0.26
C LEU A 29 -5.04 24.70 0.56
N GLN A 30 -3.80 24.24 0.74
CA GLN A 30 -2.66 25.10 0.97
C GLN A 30 -2.35 25.99 -0.25
N LEU A 31 -2.29 25.39 -1.45
CA LEU A 31 -2.00 26.12 -2.69
C LEU A 31 -3.04 27.19 -3.01
N THR A 32 -4.26 27.02 -2.50
CA THR A 32 -5.40 27.92 -2.73
C THR A 32 -5.68 28.84 -1.54
N GLY A 33 -4.91 28.74 -0.44
CA GLY A 33 -5.05 29.59 0.73
C GLY A 33 -6.29 29.30 1.57
N TYR A 34 -6.72 28.04 1.66
CA TYR A 34 -7.93 27.58 2.37
C TYR A 34 -9.20 28.29 1.89
N PRO A 35 -9.54 28.18 0.59
CA PRO A 35 -10.71 28.83 0.03
C PRO A 35 -11.97 28.28 0.69
N GLN A 36 -12.81 29.17 1.19
CA GLN A 36 -14.12 28.78 1.69
C GLN A 36 -15.03 28.45 0.50
N VAL A 37 -15.43 27.18 0.40
CA VAL A 37 -16.42 26.72 -0.57
C VAL A 37 -17.81 26.83 0.06
N GLY A 38 -18.47 27.95 -0.21
CA GLY A 38 -19.78 28.31 0.31
C GLY A 38 -19.88 29.80 0.67
N GLY A 39 -21.08 30.38 0.59
CA GLY A 39 -21.31 31.81 0.82
C GLY A 39 -22.15 32.06 2.08
N GLY A 40 -21.86 33.15 2.80
CA GLY A 40 -22.60 33.54 4.01
C GLY A 40 -22.36 32.58 5.19
N ASN A 41 -23.43 32.03 5.76
CA ASN A 41 -23.39 31.06 6.87
C ASN A 41 -23.21 29.59 6.41
N LEU A 42 -23.10 29.33 5.10
CA LEU A 42 -23.08 27.96 4.56
C LEU A 42 -21.65 27.56 4.19
N HIS A 43 -21.03 26.70 4.98
CA HIS A 43 -19.78 26.02 4.62
C HIS A 43 -20.10 24.59 4.15
N ILE A 44 -19.83 24.27 2.88
CA ILE A 44 -19.94 22.89 2.39
C ILE A 44 -18.63 22.18 2.71
N ALA A 45 -18.60 21.41 3.79
CA ALA A 45 -17.43 20.61 4.15
C ALA A 45 -17.17 19.54 3.08
N HIS A 46 -15.90 19.31 2.74
CA HIS A 46 -15.53 18.21 1.84
C HIS A 46 -15.91 16.83 2.42
N ALA A 47 -16.16 16.75 3.73
CA ALA A 47 -16.76 15.60 4.38
C ALA A 47 -18.15 15.22 3.85
N LEU A 48 -18.97 16.19 3.39
CA LEU A 48 -20.28 15.89 2.78
C LEU A 48 -20.09 15.13 1.47
N TRP A 49 -19.19 15.62 0.62
CA TRP A 49 -18.79 14.93 -0.62
C TRP A 49 -18.13 13.58 -0.32
N GLY A 50 -17.36 13.52 0.78
CA GLY A 50 -16.80 12.28 1.31
C GLY A 50 -17.88 11.24 1.62
N GLY A 51 -18.88 11.61 2.40
CA GLY A 51 -20.04 10.79 2.72
C GLY A 51 -20.84 10.37 1.48
N ALA A 52 -21.07 11.29 0.55
CA ALA A 52 -21.77 11.00 -0.70
C ALA A 52 -21.02 9.97 -1.57
N LEU A 53 -19.70 10.09 -1.71
CA LEU A 53 -18.89 9.13 -2.45
C LEU A 53 -18.87 7.75 -1.78
N MET A 54 -18.81 7.69 -0.44
CA MET A 54 -18.94 6.43 0.29
C MET A 54 -20.32 5.78 0.08
N MET A 55 -21.40 6.57 0.08
CA MET A 55 -22.74 6.08 -0.25
C MET A 55 -22.79 5.53 -1.67
N LEU A 56 -22.24 6.25 -2.65
CA LEU A 56 -22.15 5.80 -4.05
C LEU A 56 -21.32 4.51 -4.18
N ALA A 57 -20.28 4.32 -3.37
CA ALA A 57 -19.52 3.08 -3.32
C ALA A 57 -20.38 1.89 -2.86
N LEU A 58 -21.20 2.07 -1.83
CA LEU A 58 -22.14 1.04 -1.36
C LEU A 58 -23.18 0.72 -2.44
N LEU A 59 -23.82 1.75 -3.01
CA LEU A 59 -24.80 1.59 -4.09
C LEU A 59 -24.20 0.86 -5.30
N THR A 60 -22.97 1.20 -5.66
CA THR A 60 -22.23 0.52 -6.75
C THR A 60 -22.02 -0.96 -6.43
N GLY A 61 -21.66 -1.29 -5.19
CA GLY A 61 -21.50 -2.67 -4.75
C GLY A 61 -22.79 -3.48 -4.72
N TRP A 62 -23.94 -2.84 -4.53
CA TRP A 62 -25.25 -3.49 -4.51
C TRP A 62 -25.90 -3.60 -5.89
N LEU A 63 -25.80 -2.55 -6.70
CA LEU A 63 -26.51 -2.44 -7.98
C LEU A 63 -25.76 -3.09 -9.14
N LEU A 64 -24.44 -3.21 -9.05
CA LEU A 64 -23.60 -3.67 -10.15
C LEU A 64 -22.81 -4.91 -9.77
N ILE A 65 -22.82 -5.91 -10.65
CA ILE A 65 -22.00 -7.11 -10.49
C ILE A 65 -20.63 -6.89 -11.12
N GLY A 66 -19.61 -7.49 -10.50
CA GLY A 66 -18.31 -7.83 -11.06
C GLY A 66 -17.19 -6.78 -10.91
N ALA A 67 -16.01 -7.08 -11.46
CA ALA A 67 -14.78 -6.46 -10.97
C ALA A 67 -14.63 -4.97 -11.28
N GLY A 68 -15.17 -4.49 -12.41
CA GLY A 68 -15.18 -3.06 -12.71
C GLY A 68 -15.94 -2.26 -11.66
N ALA A 69 -17.13 -2.73 -11.29
CA ALA A 69 -17.94 -2.14 -10.22
C ALA A 69 -17.24 -2.22 -8.86
N ARG A 70 -16.60 -3.35 -8.55
CA ARG A 70 -15.82 -3.49 -7.32
C ARG A 70 -14.65 -2.51 -7.26
N VAL A 71 -13.92 -2.34 -8.36
CA VAL A 71 -12.83 -1.35 -8.44
C VAL A 71 -13.39 0.07 -8.27
N ALA A 72 -14.49 0.40 -8.95
CA ALA A 72 -15.14 1.69 -8.79
C ALA A 72 -15.57 1.94 -7.34
N ALA A 73 -16.15 0.94 -6.66
CA ALA A 73 -16.54 1.03 -5.26
C ALA A 73 -15.32 1.22 -4.33
N VAL A 74 -14.21 0.51 -4.58
CA VAL A 74 -12.96 0.71 -3.82
C VAL A 74 -12.40 2.11 -4.00
N VAL A 75 -12.43 2.64 -5.24
CA VAL A 75 -11.94 3.99 -5.54
C VAL A 75 -12.84 5.05 -4.92
N MET A 76 -14.15 5.01 -5.18
CA MET A 76 -15.11 5.96 -4.61
C MET A 76 -15.14 5.90 -3.10
N GLY A 77 -15.10 4.69 -2.52
CA GLY A 77 -15.03 4.49 -1.08
C GLY A 77 -13.76 5.06 -0.50
N GLY A 78 -12.60 4.79 -1.10
CA GLY A 78 -11.30 5.29 -0.62
C GLY A 78 -11.23 6.82 -0.70
N VAL A 79 -11.63 7.42 -1.83
CA VAL A 79 -11.68 8.89 -1.98
C VAL A 79 -12.67 9.48 -0.99
N GLY A 80 -13.87 8.91 -0.89
CA GLY A 80 -14.91 9.39 0.01
C GLY A 80 -14.47 9.35 1.47
N PHE A 81 -13.87 8.25 1.88
CA PHE A 81 -13.32 8.06 3.22
C PHE A 81 -12.16 9.03 3.50
N GLY A 82 -11.24 9.21 2.54
CA GLY A 82 -10.14 10.18 2.67
C GLY A 82 -10.63 11.61 2.85
N LEU A 83 -11.59 12.07 2.03
CA LEU A 83 -12.20 13.41 2.17
C LEU A 83 -12.93 13.58 3.51
N PHE A 84 -13.60 12.54 3.99
CA PHE A 84 -14.25 12.56 5.28
C PHE A 84 -13.24 12.64 6.43
N LEU A 85 -12.18 11.84 6.38
CA LEU A 85 -11.13 11.83 7.40
C LEU A 85 -10.36 13.14 7.46
N ASP A 86 -10.17 13.82 6.33
CA ASP A 86 -9.43 15.09 6.29
C ASP A 86 -10.07 16.18 7.17
N GLU A 87 -11.40 16.15 7.32
CA GLU A 87 -12.19 17.09 8.11
C GLU A 87 -12.44 16.63 9.56
N VAL A 88 -11.93 15.45 9.97
CA VAL A 88 -12.18 14.93 11.33
C VAL A 88 -11.69 15.90 12.42
N GLY A 89 -10.58 16.62 12.18
CA GLY A 89 -10.09 17.64 13.11
C GLY A 89 -11.12 18.73 13.43
N LYS A 90 -11.84 19.20 12.39
CA LYS A 90 -12.92 20.19 12.58
C LYS A 90 -14.06 19.67 13.43
N PHE A 91 -14.44 18.41 13.28
CA PHE A 91 -15.60 17.84 13.96
C PHE A 91 -15.32 17.37 15.40
N VAL A 92 -14.04 17.14 15.72
CA VAL A 92 -13.63 16.72 17.07
C VAL A 92 -13.50 17.92 18.02
N THR A 93 -13.33 19.14 17.51
CA THR A 93 -13.21 20.36 18.32
C THR A 93 -14.45 21.24 18.26
N LYS A 94 -14.79 21.91 19.36
CA LYS A 94 -15.83 22.94 19.36
C LYS A 94 -15.47 24.15 18.49
N ASP A 95 -14.17 24.36 18.23
CA ASP A 95 -13.64 25.55 17.55
C ASP A 95 -13.31 25.31 16.06
N ASN A 96 -13.65 24.14 15.50
CA ASN A 96 -13.40 23.79 14.09
C ASN A 96 -11.91 23.84 13.67
N ASP A 97 -11.00 23.43 14.55
CA ASP A 97 -9.56 23.43 14.27
C ASP A 97 -9.12 22.19 13.46
N TYR A 98 -8.62 22.41 12.24
CA TYR A 98 -8.08 21.37 11.36
C TYR A 98 -6.82 20.67 11.92
N PHE A 99 -6.10 21.32 12.84
CA PHE A 99 -4.80 20.89 13.35
C PHE A 99 -4.86 20.42 14.81
N TYR A 100 -6.05 20.06 15.29
CA TYR A 100 -6.21 19.48 16.61
C TYR A 100 -5.37 18.20 16.74
N GLY A 101 -4.37 18.20 17.63
CA GLY A 101 -3.40 17.10 17.80
C GLY A 101 -4.03 15.69 17.85
N PRO A 102 -5.14 15.48 18.59
CA PRO A 102 -5.84 14.19 18.62
C PRO A 102 -6.49 13.75 17.29
N ALA A 103 -6.69 14.64 16.32
CA ALA A 103 -7.25 14.28 15.02
C ALA A 103 -6.31 13.36 14.22
N ALA A 104 -5.00 13.61 14.29
CA ALA A 104 -3.97 12.72 13.76
C ALA A 104 -4.11 11.31 14.32
N GLU A 105 -4.26 11.24 15.64
CA GLU A 105 -4.24 10.01 16.40
C GLU A 105 -5.47 9.17 16.03
N ILE A 106 -6.64 9.81 15.91
CA ILE A 106 -7.88 9.17 15.45
C ILE A 106 -7.73 8.65 14.02
N MET A 107 -7.22 9.49 13.09
CA MET A 107 -7.00 9.09 11.69
C MET A 107 -6.03 7.90 11.60
N TYR A 108 -4.92 7.98 12.34
CA TYR A 108 -3.88 6.96 12.43
C TYR A 108 -4.45 5.63 12.95
N ILE A 109 -5.11 5.66 14.12
CA ILE A 109 -5.69 4.47 14.75
C ILE A 109 -6.69 3.82 13.80
N LEU A 110 -7.55 4.60 13.14
CA LEU A 110 -8.57 4.07 12.24
C LEU A 110 -7.95 3.42 11.00
N VAL A 111 -6.96 4.06 10.38
CA VAL A 111 -6.27 3.52 9.21
C VAL A 111 -5.49 2.26 9.55
N VAL A 112 -4.76 2.27 10.68
CA VAL A 112 -4.04 1.09 11.17
C VAL A 112 -5.02 -0.02 11.52
N ALA A 113 -6.14 0.28 12.18
CA ALA A 113 -7.17 -0.71 12.51
C ALA A 113 -7.76 -1.37 11.26
N ILE A 114 -8.02 -0.60 10.20
CA ILE A 114 -8.51 -1.15 8.92
C ILE A 114 -7.44 -2.04 8.26
N LEU A 115 -6.17 -1.60 8.21
CA LEU A 115 -5.09 -2.38 7.61
C LEU A 115 -4.81 -3.67 8.38
N VAL A 116 -4.68 -3.57 9.71
CA VAL A 116 -4.46 -4.71 10.60
C VAL A 116 -5.67 -5.64 10.54
N GLY A 117 -6.89 -5.11 10.59
CA GLY A 117 -8.12 -5.90 10.43
C GLY A 117 -8.16 -6.67 9.12
N ALA A 118 -7.88 -6.00 7.99
CA ALA A 118 -7.81 -6.63 6.68
C ALA A 118 -6.71 -7.71 6.61
N ARG A 119 -5.56 -7.46 7.23
CA ARG A 119 -4.44 -8.40 7.29
C ARG A 119 -4.75 -9.61 8.17
N MET A 120 -5.33 -9.38 9.35
CA MET A 120 -5.77 -10.44 10.26
C MET A 120 -6.77 -11.36 9.56
N VAL A 121 -7.76 -10.82 8.85
CA VAL A 121 -8.73 -11.63 8.09
C VAL A 121 -8.06 -12.52 7.04
N ARG A 122 -6.94 -12.08 6.44
CA ARG A 122 -6.18 -12.84 5.45
C ARG A 122 -5.28 -13.89 6.08
N ASP A 123 -4.47 -13.50 7.06
CA ASP A 123 -3.35 -14.30 7.55
C ASP A 123 -3.76 -15.30 8.63
N PHE A 124 -4.95 -15.15 9.23
CA PHE A 124 -5.40 -16.03 10.31
C PHE A 124 -5.53 -17.50 9.89
N ARG A 125 -5.94 -17.75 8.64
CA ARG A 125 -5.96 -19.10 8.06
C ARG A 125 -5.88 -19.08 6.54
N PRO A 126 -5.22 -20.09 5.92
CA PRO A 126 -5.31 -20.32 4.48
C PRO A 126 -6.77 -20.38 3.99
N LEU A 127 -6.99 -20.07 2.72
CA LEU A 127 -8.31 -20.22 2.10
C LEU A 127 -8.73 -21.69 2.11
N THR A 128 -9.95 -21.98 2.52
CA THR A 128 -10.49 -23.35 2.48
C THR A 128 -10.90 -23.71 1.05
N ALA A 129 -11.07 -25.02 0.79
CA ALA A 129 -11.60 -25.52 -0.48
C ALA A 129 -12.88 -24.77 -0.92
N ARG A 130 -13.80 -24.53 0.02
CA ARG A 130 -15.05 -23.80 -0.21
C ARG A 130 -14.81 -22.33 -0.59
N GLU A 131 -13.88 -21.65 0.06
CA GLU A 131 -13.55 -20.24 -0.24
C GLU A 131 -12.85 -20.09 -1.58
N CYS A 132 -11.93 -21.01 -1.91
CA CYS A 132 -11.27 -21.05 -3.21
C CYS A 132 -12.28 -21.30 -4.34
N LEU A 133 -13.15 -22.31 -4.18
CA LEU A 133 -14.19 -22.61 -5.15
C LEU A 133 -15.17 -21.45 -5.31
N ALA A 134 -15.68 -20.89 -4.20
CA ALA A 134 -16.59 -19.74 -4.25
C ALA A 134 -15.95 -18.51 -4.92
N SER A 135 -14.69 -18.21 -4.61
CA SER A 135 -13.94 -17.12 -5.23
C SER A 135 -13.74 -17.35 -6.74
N ALA A 136 -13.44 -18.58 -7.15
CA ALA A 136 -13.34 -18.95 -8.57
C ALA A 136 -14.70 -18.85 -9.28
N THR A 137 -15.79 -19.26 -8.64
CA THR A 137 -17.16 -19.12 -9.17
C THR A 137 -17.54 -17.65 -9.35
N ALA A 138 -17.18 -16.77 -8.41
CA ALA A 138 -17.42 -15.34 -8.54
C ALA A 138 -16.64 -14.73 -9.73
N ILE A 139 -15.41 -15.19 -9.98
CA ILE A 139 -14.64 -14.81 -11.17
C ILE A 139 -15.34 -15.35 -12.43
N ALA A 140 -15.77 -16.61 -12.44
CA ALA A 140 -16.46 -17.22 -13.57
C ALA A 140 -17.77 -16.48 -13.93
N ALA A 141 -18.58 -16.13 -12.93
CA ALA A 141 -19.82 -15.38 -13.11
C ALA A 141 -19.58 -14.00 -13.75
N ASP A 142 -18.52 -13.30 -13.33
CA ASP A 142 -18.12 -12.04 -13.97
C ASP A 142 -17.65 -12.24 -15.41
N GLY A 143 -16.97 -13.36 -15.66
CA GLY A 143 -16.55 -13.79 -17.00
C GLY A 143 -17.72 -14.06 -17.95
N VAL A 144 -18.79 -14.67 -17.46
CA VAL A 144 -20.02 -14.88 -18.23
C VAL A 144 -20.66 -13.56 -18.65
N ALA A 145 -20.66 -12.56 -17.76
CA ALA A 145 -21.30 -11.28 -18.03
C ALA A 145 -20.54 -10.41 -19.05
N ARG A 146 -19.20 -10.36 -18.98
CA ARG A 146 -18.39 -9.34 -19.70
C ARG A 146 -17.04 -9.83 -20.23
N GLY A 147 -16.81 -11.13 -20.19
CA GLY A 147 -15.51 -11.75 -20.48
C GLY A 147 -14.49 -11.59 -19.34
N LEU A 148 -13.37 -12.30 -19.44
CA LEU A 148 -12.27 -12.27 -18.48
C LEU A 148 -11.01 -11.66 -19.09
N ALA A 149 -10.34 -10.82 -18.31
CA ALA A 149 -8.95 -10.48 -18.54
C ALA A 149 -8.05 -11.68 -18.24
N ASP A 150 -6.93 -11.82 -18.96
CA ASP A 150 -6.05 -12.98 -18.86
C ASP A 150 -5.55 -13.20 -17.43
N HIS A 151 -5.14 -12.14 -16.73
CA HIS A 151 -4.68 -12.25 -15.34
C HIS A 151 -5.77 -12.78 -14.39
N ARG A 152 -7.04 -12.49 -14.64
CA ARG A 152 -8.15 -12.99 -13.80
C ARG A 152 -8.52 -14.41 -14.13
N ARG A 153 -8.39 -14.80 -15.40
CA ARG A 153 -8.50 -16.20 -15.82
C ARG A 153 -7.44 -17.04 -15.10
N GLU A 154 -6.19 -16.58 -15.07
CA GLU A 154 -5.11 -17.23 -14.34
C GLU A 154 -5.40 -17.36 -12.84
N ILE A 155 -5.85 -16.29 -12.19
CA ILE A 155 -6.22 -16.31 -10.76
C ILE A 155 -7.37 -17.31 -10.51
N GLY A 156 -8.41 -17.29 -11.35
CA GLY A 156 -9.55 -18.21 -11.22
C GLY A 156 -9.12 -19.67 -11.37
N LEU A 157 -8.27 -19.99 -12.34
CA LEU A 157 -7.73 -21.33 -12.54
C LEU A 157 -6.83 -21.77 -11.38
N ALA A 158 -5.99 -20.88 -10.86
CA ALA A 158 -5.14 -21.17 -9.70
C ALA A 158 -5.96 -21.47 -8.44
N LEU A 159 -7.05 -20.72 -8.21
CA LEU A 159 -7.99 -20.98 -7.12
C LEU A 159 -8.70 -22.34 -7.28
N LEU A 160 -9.03 -22.75 -8.49
CA LEU A 160 -9.61 -24.08 -8.73
C LEU A 160 -8.62 -25.21 -8.43
N VAL A 161 -7.35 -25.06 -8.84
CA VAL A 161 -6.29 -26.02 -8.49
C VAL A 161 -6.15 -26.12 -6.97
N GLN A 162 -6.11 -24.98 -6.28
CA GLN A 162 -6.02 -24.95 -4.81
C GLN A 162 -7.27 -25.57 -4.16
N ALA A 163 -8.47 -25.33 -4.71
CA ALA A 163 -9.71 -25.92 -4.20
C ALA A 163 -9.69 -27.45 -4.32
N GLU A 164 -9.26 -27.97 -5.47
CA GLU A 164 -9.14 -29.40 -5.75
C GLU A 164 -8.12 -30.07 -4.81
N GLN A 165 -6.95 -29.47 -4.64
CA GLN A 165 -5.93 -29.93 -3.68
C GLN A 165 -6.42 -29.91 -2.23
N SER A 166 -7.33 -29.00 -1.89
CA SER A 166 -7.91 -28.87 -0.55
C SER A 166 -9.16 -29.74 -0.34
N GLY A 167 -9.51 -30.61 -1.29
CA GLY A 167 -10.62 -31.56 -1.18
C GLY A 167 -11.99 -31.04 -1.64
N ALA A 168 -12.04 -30.04 -2.53
CA ALA A 168 -13.30 -29.66 -3.18
C ALA A 168 -13.85 -30.77 -4.08
N ASP A 169 -15.17 -30.81 -4.26
CA ASP A 169 -15.81 -31.72 -5.20
C ASP A 169 -15.30 -31.49 -6.63
N ARG A 170 -14.79 -32.57 -7.25
CA ARG A 170 -14.20 -32.53 -8.60
C ARG A 170 -15.23 -32.17 -9.67
N ALA A 171 -16.49 -32.59 -9.50
CA ALA A 171 -17.55 -32.24 -10.45
C ALA A 171 -17.83 -30.74 -10.42
N ALA A 172 -18.01 -30.16 -9.24
CA ALA A 172 -18.17 -28.72 -9.06
C ALA A 172 -16.98 -27.91 -9.61
N VAL A 173 -15.74 -28.35 -9.34
CA VAL A 173 -14.53 -27.73 -9.91
C VAL A 173 -14.54 -27.78 -11.43
N GLY A 174 -14.94 -28.91 -12.02
CA GLY A 174 -15.07 -29.10 -13.46
C GLY A 174 -16.06 -28.12 -14.10
N HIS A 175 -17.23 -27.93 -13.50
CA HIS A 175 -18.24 -26.98 -14.00
C HIS A 175 -17.70 -25.53 -14.01
N VAL A 176 -17.07 -25.09 -12.93
CA VAL A 176 -16.52 -23.73 -12.84
C VAL A 176 -15.35 -23.55 -13.80
N ARG A 177 -14.49 -24.56 -13.95
CA ARG A 177 -13.41 -24.55 -14.95
C ARG A 177 -13.95 -24.39 -16.37
N GLY A 178 -15.04 -25.07 -16.69
CA GLY A 178 -15.74 -24.94 -17.96
C GLY A 178 -16.25 -23.52 -18.20
N LEU A 179 -16.89 -22.89 -17.19
CA LEU A 179 -17.36 -21.51 -17.27
C LEU A 179 -16.21 -20.51 -17.49
N ILE A 180 -15.09 -20.68 -16.77
CA ILE A 180 -13.91 -19.82 -16.95
C ILE A 180 -13.34 -20.01 -18.36
N ALA A 181 -13.24 -21.25 -18.85
CA ALA A 181 -12.72 -21.54 -20.18
C ALA A 181 -13.59 -20.93 -21.29
N ALA A 182 -14.92 -21.06 -21.17
CA ALA A 182 -15.89 -20.55 -22.13
C ALA A 182 -16.05 -19.02 -22.12
N ALA A 183 -15.65 -18.33 -21.04
CA ALA A 183 -15.74 -16.88 -20.96
C ALA A 183 -14.93 -16.21 -22.07
N GLY A 184 -15.51 -15.21 -22.72
CA GLY A 184 -14.81 -14.39 -23.74
C GLY A 184 -13.62 -13.61 -23.15
N THR A 185 -12.82 -12.98 -24.00
CA THR A 185 -11.71 -12.11 -23.57
C THR A 185 -12.22 -10.70 -23.32
N SER A 186 -11.76 -10.08 -22.23
CA SER A 186 -12.09 -8.70 -21.89
C SER A 186 -10.84 -7.81 -21.84
N SER A 187 -11.00 -6.53 -22.16
CA SER A 187 -9.87 -5.62 -22.29
C SER A 187 -9.26 -5.26 -20.94
N ASP A 188 -7.95 -5.44 -20.79
CA ASP A 188 -7.24 -5.22 -19.54
C ASP A 188 -6.77 -3.76 -19.37
N ARG A 189 -7.64 -2.77 -19.66
CA ARG A 189 -7.24 -1.33 -19.67
C ARG A 189 -6.71 -0.87 -18.31
N LEU A 190 -7.37 -1.24 -17.22
CA LEU A 190 -6.96 -0.88 -15.86
C LEU A 190 -5.63 -1.52 -15.44
N TYR A 191 -5.44 -2.81 -15.74
CA TYR A 191 -4.16 -3.49 -15.49
C TYR A 191 -3.02 -2.94 -16.35
N ARG A 192 -3.30 -2.59 -17.61
CA ARG A 192 -2.33 -1.89 -18.49
C ARG A 192 -1.95 -0.53 -17.93
N LEU A 193 -2.91 0.22 -17.39
CA LEU A 193 -2.65 1.50 -16.73
C LEU A 193 -1.81 1.30 -15.47
N GLN A 194 -2.13 0.32 -14.62
CA GLN A 194 -1.33 -0.04 -13.44
C GLN A 194 0.10 -0.48 -13.81
N ARG A 195 0.30 -1.17 -14.94
CA ARG A 195 1.65 -1.48 -15.47
C ARG A 195 2.35 -0.28 -16.13
N TRP A 196 1.62 0.77 -16.46
CA TRP A 196 2.16 1.98 -17.10
C TRP A 196 2.64 3.02 -16.09
N VAL A 197 1.98 3.15 -14.93
CA VAL A 197 2.39 4.06 -13.85
C VAL A 197 3.88 3.90 -13.44
N PRO A 198 4.43 2.69 -13.28
CA PRO A 198 5.86 2.52 -12.98
C PRO A 198 6.81 2.99 -14.10
N ARG A 199 6.31 3.16 -15.34
CA ARG A 199 7.10 3.67 -16.47
C ARG A 199 7.19 5.19 -16.49
N LEU A 200 6.30 5.88 -15.78
CA LEU A 200 6.38 7.33 -15.57
C LEU A 200 7.49 7.72 -14.61
N ILE A 201 8.01 6.77 -13.81
CA ILE A 201 9.15 6.99 -12.92
C ILE A 201 10.37 7.41 -13.78
N PRO A 202 10.89 8.64 -13.62
CA PRO A 202 12.07 9.13 -14.34
C PRO A 202 13.23 8.12 -14.36
N GLY A 203 13.97 8.07 -15.47
CA GLY A 203 15.09 7.12 -15.66
C GLY A 203 16.15 7.20 -14.55
N PHE A 204 16.31 8.37 -13.93
CA PHE A 204 17.19 8.61 -12.79
C PHE A 204 16.89 7.72 -11.57
N PHE A 205 15.61 7.47 -11.28
CA PHE A 205 15.19 6.68 -10.11
C PHE A 205 15.33 5.16 -10.30
N ARG A 206 15.66 4.71 -11.52
CA ARG A 206 15.80 3.29 -11.86
C ARG A 206 17.16 2.70 -11.52
N SER A 207 18.13 3.55 -11.17
CA SER A 207 19.49 3.10 -10.87
C SER A 207 19.55 2.27 -9.58
N PRO A 208 20.16 1.06 -9.59
CA PRO A 208 20.37 0.25 -8.39
C PRO A 208 21.22 0.94 -7.31
N ARG A 209 21.95 2.02 -7.68
CA ARG A 209 22.75 2.83 -6.76
C ARG A 209 21.92 3.60 -5.73
N TRP A 210 20.63 3.81 -5.99
CA TRP A 210 19.75 4.48 -5.04
C TRP A 210 19.43 3.61 -3.82
N VAL A 211 19.35 2.28 -3.97
CA VAL A 211 18.98 1.37 -2.88
C VAL A 211 19.84 1.53 -1.61
N PRO A 212 21.19 1.55 -1.67
CA PRO A 212 21.98 1.79 -0.46
C PRO A 212 21.72 3.18 0.14
N VAL A 213 21.55 4.21 -0.68
CA VAL A 213 21.31 5.59 -0.22
C VAL A 213 19.97 5.68 0.50
N VAL A 214 18.88 5.32 -0.16
CA VAL A 214 17.54 5.43 0.43
C VAL A 214 17.34 4.42 1.57
N GLY A 215 17.97 3.25 1.48
CA GLY A 215 17.91 2.22 2.52
C GLY A 215 18.62 2.66 3.80
N TRP A 216 19.83 3.22 3.70
CA TRP A 216 20.53 3.76 4.88
C TRP A 216 19.89 5.04 5.39
N LEU A 217 19.37 5.90 4.51
CA LEU A 217 18.62 7.08 4.92
C LEU A 217 17.37 6.69 5.72
N LEU A 218 16.64 5.66 5.30
CA LEU A 218 15.51 5.12 6.05
C LEU A 218 15.95 4.57 7.42
N VAL A 219 17.04 3.81 7.47
CA VAL A 219 17.58 3.26 8.73
C VAL A 219 17.99 4.39 9.68
N VAL A 220 18.75 5.37 9.20
CA VAL A 220 19.19 6.51 10.01
C VAL A 220 17.98 7.28 10.50
N SER A 221 17.01 7.60 9.64
CA SER A 221 15.81 8.34 10.03
C SER A 221 14.99 7.58 11.09
N ALA A 222 14.81 6.26 10.94
CA ALA A 222 14.09 5.44 11.90
C ALA A 222 14.83 5.29 13.23
N VAL A 223 16.14 5.08 13.21
CA VAL A 223 16.96 4.94 14.44
C VAL A 223 17.07 6.27 15.17
N SER A 224 17.29 7.37 14.44
CA SER A 224 17.29 8.72 15.02
C SER A 224 15.93 9.08 15.60
N GLY A 225 14.84 8.83 14.88
CA GLY A 225 13.48 9.05 15.40
C GLY A 225 13.20 8.24 16.67
N LEU A 226 13.65 6.99 16.72
CA LEU A 226 13.54 6.16 17.92
C LEU A 226 14.36 6.73 19.08
N PHE A 227 15.61 7.10 18.83
CA PHE A 227 16.51 7.67 19.83
C PHE A 227 15.99 8.99 20.40
N PHE A 228 15.68 9.96 19.54
CA PHE A 228 15.19 11.27 19.96
C PHE A 228 13.80 11.21 20.59
N GLY A 229 12.92 10.33 20.10
CA GLY A 229 11.61 10.11 20.71
C GLY A 229 11.72 9.52 22.12
N LEU A 230 12.58 8.49 22.32
CA LEU A 230 12.84 7.94 23.66
C LEU A 230 13.51 8.96 24.58
N LEU A 231 14.45 9.76 24.05
CA LEU A 231 15.13 10.81 24.80
C LEU A 231 14.14 11.90 25.25
N GLY A 232 13.25 12.36 24.36
CA GLY A 232 12.20 13.32 24.68
C GLY A 232 11.28 12.82 25.79
N ILE A 233 10.84 11.56 25.71
CA ILE A 233 10.03 10.92 26.74
C ILE A 233 10.79 10.82 28.07
N ALA A 234 12.06 10.40 28.05
CA ALA A 234 12.87 10.23 29.24
C ALA A 234 13.19 11.55 29.96
N LEU A 235 13.37 12.63 29.20
CA LEU A 235 13.62 13.97 29.72
C LEU A 235 12.34 14.71 30.16
N GLY A 236 11.15 14.16 29.88
CA GLY A 236 9.87 14.83 30.14
C GLY A 236 9.56 15.96 29.16
N GLY A 237 10.21 15.95 28.00
CA GLY A 237 10.24 17.05 27.02
C GLY A 237 11.49 17.92 27.19
N TYR A 238 12.02 18.41 26.07
CA TYR A 238 13.19 19.29 26.05
C TYR A 238 13.02 20.35 24.97
N PHE A 239 13.19 21.62 25.34
CA PHE A 239 13.11 22.73 24.42
C PHE A 239 14.39 23.55 24.54
N TYR A 240 15.13 23.64 23.44
CA TYR A 240 16.32 24.45 23.31
C TYR A 240 16.16 25.34 22.08
N GLN A 241 16.32 26.65 22.26
CA GLN A 241 16.22 27.63 21.19
C GLN A 241 17.42 28.57 21.28
N ASP A 242 18.15 28.65 20.18
CA ASP A 242 19.23 29.59 19.91
C ASP A 242 18.93 30.35 18.60
N ASP A 243 19.68 31.41 18.29
CA ASP A 243 19.41 32.30 17.14
C ASP A 243 19.41 31.56 15.79
N ASP A 244 20.15 30.44 15.69
CA ASP A 244 20.27 29.62 14.48
C ASP A 244 19.57 28.25 14.58
N VAL A 245 19.25 27.76 15.79
CA VAL A 245 18.79 26.38 16.00
C VAL A 245 17.71 26.27 17.07
N THR A 246 16.55 25.75 16.66
CA THR A 246 15.46 25.32 17.56
C THR A 246 15.42 23.80 17.63
N VAL A 247 15.67 23.21 18.79
CA VAL A 247 15.49 21.78 19.08
C VAL A 247 14.33 21.61 20.04
N ARG A 248 13.29 20.91 19.59
CA ARG A 248 12.15 20.52 20.42
C ARG A 248 12.04 19.00 20.46
N LEU A 249 12.12 18.44 21.66
CA LEU A 249 11.80 17.06 21.94
C LEU A 249 10.49 17.04 22.72
N ASP A 250 9.47 16.41 22.18
CA ASP A 250 8.21 16.27 22.89
C ASP A 250 8.33 15.21 24.00
N GLY A 251 7.69 15.48 25.13
CA GLY A 251 7.57 14.53 26.23
C GLY A 251 6.60 13.39 25.90
N MET A 252 6.13 12.68 26.93
CA MET A 252 5.14 11.61 26.75
C MET A 252 3.77 12.18 26.38
N ASN A 253 3.39 12.04 25.10
CA ASN A 253 2.06 12.31 24.58
C ASN A 253 1.69 11.21 23.56
N PRO A 254 0.42 11.06 23.15
CA PRO A 254 0.05 9.92 22.32
C PRO A 254 0.73 9.94 20.93
N ALA A 255 0.91 11.12 20.32
CA ALA A 255 1.68 11.28 19.09
C ALA A 255 3.15 10.81 19.20
N SER A 256 3.87 11.19 20.26
CA SER A 256 5.27 10.79 20.48
C SER A 256 5.40 9.29 20.73
N VAL A 257 4.44 8.69 21.45
CA VAL A 257 4.35 7.24 21.62
C VAL A 257 4.14 6.52 20.28
N ILE A 258 3.22 7.02 19.44
CA ILE A 258 2.97 6.46 18.11
C ILE A 258 4.24 6.51 17.24
N LEU A 259 4.91 7.66 17.20
CA LEU A 259 6.15 7.85 16.43
C LEU A 259 7.28 6.93 16.93
N VAL A 260 7.45 6.80 18.24
CA VAL A 260 8.46 5.89 18.84
C VAL A 260 8.17 4.43 18.48
N VAL A 261 6.90 3.99 18.57
CA VAL A 261 6.51 2.63 18.19
C VAL A 261 6.75 2.40 16.70
N ASN A 262 6.36 3.34 15.84
CA ASN A 262 6.59 3.24 14.40
C ASN A 262 8.08 3.18 14.05
N ALA A 263 8.89 4.04 14.70
CA ALA A 263 10.34 4.08 14.54
C ALA A 263 11.00 2.77 15.00
N ALA A 264 10.54 2.19 16.11
CA ALA A 264 11.01 0.90 16.61
C ALA A 264 10.71 -0.25 15.63
N VAL A 265 9.46 -0.35 15.16
CA VAL A 265 9.05 -1.37 14.19
C VAL A 265 9.80 -1.21 12.87
N THR A 266 9.90 0.03 12.37
CA THR A 266 10.65 0.33 11.14
C THR A 266 12.11 -0.06 11.28
N SER A 267 12.76 0.30 12.38
CA SER A 267 14.17 -0.03 12.65
C SER A 267 14.39 -1.54 12.72
N ALA A 268 13.50 -2.26 13.41
CA ALA A 268 13.56 -3.73 13.54
C ALA A 268 13.45 -4.45 12.18
N ILE A 269 12.77 -3.87 11.20
CA ILE A 269 12.65 -4.42 9.84
C ILE A 269 13.79 -3.94 8.94
N ALA A 270 14.10 -2.64 8.96
CA ALA A 270 15.03 -2.00 8.03
C ALA A 270 16.49 -2.34 8.32
N VAL A 271 16.91 -2.38 9.59
CA VAL A 271 18.31 -2.65 9.98
C VAL A 271 18.75 -4.06 9.54
N PRO A 272 18.04 -5.16 9.90
CA PRO A 272 18.44 -6.48 9.44
C PRO A 272 18.40 -6.62 7.92
N ALA A 273 17.42 -5.97 7.26
CA ALA A 273 17.31 -6.00 5.81
C ALA A 273 18.48 -5.28 5.11
N MET A 274 18.92 -4.13 5.62
CA MET A 274 20.11 -3.44 5.07
C MET A 274 21.39 -4.25 5.27
N ILE A 275 21.59 -4.84 6.44
CA ILE A 275 22.77 -5.67 6.72
C ILE A 275 22.77 -6.93 5.84
N ALA A 276 21.63 -7.61 5.71
CA ALA A 276 21.52 -8.84 4.96
C ALA A 276 21.56 -8.64 3.44
N ARG A 277 21.25 -7.43 2.94
CA ARG A 277 21.26 -7.12 1.49
C ARG A 277 22.59 -7.45 0.83
N HIS A 278 23.71 -7.19 1.49
CA HIS A 278 25.05 -7.50 0.96
C HIS A 278 25.45 -8.97 1.13
N ARG A 279 24.70 -9.72 1.95
CA ARG A 279 25.02 -11.10 2.35
C ARG A 279 24.15 -12.14 1.67
N THR A 280 23.23 -11.74 0.81
CA THR A 280 22.21 -12.64 0.26
C THR A 280 21.73 -12.18 -1.12
N THR A 281 21.56 -13.14 -2.03
CA THR A 281 20.99 -12.95 -3.37
C THR A 281 19.46 -13.07 -3.40
N ARG A 282 18.86 -13.52 -2.30
CA ARG A 282 17.40 -13.66 -2.14
C ARG A 282 16.69 -12.30 -2.09
N LEU A 283 15.43 -12.29 -2.49
CA LEU A 283 14.57 -11.10 -2.60
C LEU A 283 14.08 -10.53 -1.26
N TRP A 284 14.20 -11.27 -0.17
CA TRP A 284 13.58 -10.89 1.11
C TRP A 284 14.07 -9.54 1.67
N PRO A 285 15.36 -9.14 1.58
CA PRO A 285 15.81 -7.87 2.14
C PRO A 285 15.16 -6.68 1.43
N LEU A 286 15.02 -6.74 0.10
CA LEU A 286 14.35 -5.70 -0.67
C LEU A 286 12.86 -5.59 -0.35
N ARG A 287 12.19 -6.74 -0.14
CA ARG A 287 10.78 -6.76 0.28
C ARG A 287 10.59 -6.15 1.66
N TRP A 288 11.48 -6.46 2.60
CA TRP A 288 11.45 -5.93 3.96
C TRP A 288 11.71 -4.42 3.97
N LEU A 289 12.71 -3.94 3.21
CA LEU A 289 12.97 -2.50 3.07
C LEU A 289 11.78 -1.77 2.48
N ARG A 290 11.15 -2.32 1.42
CA ARG A 290 9.95 -1.74 0.84
C ARG A 290 8.82 -1.65 1.86
N ASN A 291 8.60 -2.71 2.64
CA ASN A 291 7.55 -2.72 3.67
C ASN A 291 7.87 -1.73 4.81
N ALA A 292 9.13 -1.65 5.24
CA ALA A 292 9.58 -0.68 6.24
C ALA A 292 9.42 0.76 5.74
N ALA A 293 9.77 1.05 4.49
CA ALA A 293 9.56 2.37 3.88
C ALA A 293 8.08 2.72 3.81
N LEU A 294 7.22 1.75 3.51
CA LEU A 294 5.77 1.94 3.47
C LEU A 294 5.26 2.29 4.88
N LEU A 295 5.61 1.51 5.90
CA LEU A 295 5.26 1.80 7.29
C LEU A 295 5.77 3.17 7.71
N PHE A 296 7.07 3.42 7.60
CA PHE A 296 7.70 4.68 7.98
C PHE A 296 7.02 5.89 7.33
N THR A 297 6.89 5.87 6.00
CA THR A 297 6.36 7.01 5.23
C THR A 297 4.91 7.29 5.58
N PHE A 298 4.05 6.27 5.54
CA PHE A 298 2.62 6.49 5.70
C PHE A 298 2.25 6.77 7.16
N LEU A 299 2.86 6.08 8.10
CA LEU A 299 2.56 6.23 9.52
C LEU A 299 3.13 7.53 10.10
N ASN A 300 4.35 7.94 9.71
CA ASN A 300 4.86 9.26 10.11
C ASN A 300 4.07 10.39 9.45
N ALA A 301 3.74 10.27 8.16
CA ALA A 301 2.99 11.32 7.48
C ALA A 301 1.65 11.64 8.18
N PHE A 302 0.99 10.69 8.83
CA PHE A 302 -0.21 10.98 9.61
C PHE A 302 0.05 11.87 10.82
N VAL A 303 1.09 11.55 11.59
CA VAL A 303 1.43 12.31 12.79
C VAL A 303 2.01 13.66 12.41
N ASP A 304 3.05 13.66 11.57
CA ASP A 304 3.75 14.86 11.10
C ASP A 304 2.76 15.86 10.48
N PHE A 305 1.81 15.39 9.67
CA PHE A 305 0.89 16.32 9.00
C PHE A 305 -0.12 16.94 9.98
N ALA A 306 -0.43 16.27 11.09
CA ALA A 306 -1.30 16.85 12.10
C ALA A 306 -0.57 17.74 13.10
N THR A 307 0.70 17.45 13.42
CA THR A 307 1.48 18.22 14.38
C THR A 307 2.26 19.36 13.73
N GLU A 308 2.82 19.12 12.55
CA GLU A 308 3.73 20.03 11.84
C GLU A 308 3.14 20.60 10.53
N GLY A 309 1.96 20.12 10.11
CA GLY A 309 1.30 20.60 8.90
C GLY A 309 2.13 20.35 7.64
N PHE A 310 2.50 21.43 6.94
CA PHE A 310 3.19 21.34 5.64
C PHE A 310 4.67 20.93 5.74
N ALA A 311 5.33 21.08 6.90
CA ALA A 311 6.71 20.61 7.08
C ALA A 311 6.82 19.08 6.82
N ALA A 312 5.74 18.35 7.10
CA ALA A 312 5.57 16.93 6.80
C ALA A 312 5.62 16.60 5.30
N LEU A 313 5.40 17.55 4.39
CA LEU A 313 5.39 17.28 2.95
C LEU A 313 6.78 16.90 2.45
N ILE A 314 7.83 17.44 3.06
CA ILE A 314 9.22 17.12 2.73
C ILE A 314 9.54 15.69 3.20
N SER A 315 9.26 15.37 4.47
CA SER A 315 9.49 14.02 5.02
C SER A 315 8.71 12.97 4.23
N MET A 316 7.45 13.27 3.89
CA MET A 316 6.62 12.43 3.05
C MET A 316 7.16 12.27 1.62
N SER A 317 7.63 13.34 0.98
CA SER A 317 8.18 13.27 -0.38
C SER A 317 9.42 12.38 -0.43
N ILE A 318 10.30 12.50 0.57
CA ILE A 318 11.48 11.64 0.73
C ILE A 318 11.06 10.18 0.96
N GLY A 319 10.03 9.95 1.79
CA GLY A 319 9.49 8.62 2.05
C GLY A 319 8.85 7.98 0.81
N LEU A 320 8.02 8.72 0.06
CA LEU A 320 7.42 8.26 -1.20
C LEU A 320 8.48 7.99 -2.26
N PHE A 321 9.52 8.82 -2.32
CA PHE A 321 10.66 8.59 -3.20
C PHE A 321 11.39 7.29 -2.84
N THR A 322 11.65 7.07 -1.56
CA THR A 322 12.27 5.83 -1.04
C THR A 322 11.41 4.61 -1.39
N LEU A 323 10.10 4.71 -1.17
CA LEU A 323 9.14 3.64 -1.49
C LEU A 323 9.10 3.34 -2.99
N ALA A 324 9.12 4.36 -3.84
CA ALA A 324 9.11 4.20 -5.30
C ALA A 324 10.37 3.48 -5.80
N VAL A 325 11.56 3.87 -5.31
CA VAL A 325 12.82 3.21 -5.65
C VAL A 325 12.78 1.74 -5.20
N LEU A 326 12.42 1.47 -3.96
CA LEU A 326 12.40 0.10 -3.42
C LEU A 326 11.37 -0.79 -4.12
N THR A 327 10.19 -0.25 -4.42
CA THR A 327 9.15 -0.95 -5.18
C THR A 327 9.63 -1.30 -6.58
N TYR A 328 10.23 -0.36 -7.30
CA TYR A 328 10.79 -0.61 -8.63
C TYR A 328 11.87 -1.70 -8.60
N GLN A 329 12.77 -1.67 -7.61
CA GLN A 329 13.86 -2.63 -7.51
C GLN A 329 13.36 -4.03 -7.14
N VAL A 330 12.30 -4.15 -6.32
CA VAL A 330 11.62 -5.43 -6.09
C VAL A 330 11.04 -5.97 -7.38
N ASP A 331 10.35 -5.15 -8.18
CA ASP A 331 9.76 -5.57 -9.45
C ASP A 331 10.82 -5.99 -10.47
N VAL A 332 11.91 -5.23 -10.59
CA VAL A 332 13.05 -5.61 -11.45
C VAL A 332 13.66 -6.93 -11.01
N ALA A 333 13.85 -7.12 -9.70
CA ALA A 333 14.46 -8.33 -9.18
C ALA A 333 13.55 -9.56 -9.32
N ILE A 334 12.22 -9.40 -9.30
CA ILE A 334 11.25 -10.47 -9.61
C ILE A 334 11.29 -10.83 -11.10
N ARG A 335 11.48 -9.84 -11.98
CA ARG A 335 11.47 -10.03 -13.44
C ARG A 335 12.79 -10.52 -14.02
N ARG A 336 13.90 -10.45 -13.26
CA ARG A 336 15.17 -11.03 -13.71
C ARG A 336 15.00 -12.55 -13.79
N PRO A 337 15.05 -13.16 -14.99
CA PRO A 337 15.09 -14.61 -15.08
C PRO A 337 16.31 -15.11 -14.30
N VAL A 338 16.15 -16.25 -13.63
CA VAL A 338 17.26 -16.99 -13.02
C VAL A 338 18.13 -17.52 -14.17
N SER A 339 18.93 -16.65 -14.76
CA SER A 339 19.90 -16.97 -15.80
C SER A 339 21.27 -17.01 -15.13
N GLY A 340 21.68 -18.20 -14.71
CA GLY A 340 23.02 -18.42 -14.18
C GLY A 340 23.12 -19.59 -13.20
N ASP A 341 22.73 -20.79 -13.63
CA ASP A 341 23.40 -22.06 -13.28
C ASP A 341 22.64 -23.24 -13.90
N SER A 342 22.82 -23.47 -15.20
CA SER A 342 22.53 -24.76 -15.82
C SER A 342 23.38 -24.89 -17.09
N GLN A 343 24.40 -25.73 -17.01
CA GLN A 343 25.00 -26.47 -18.12
C GLN A 343 25.50 -25.65 -19.33
N ARG A 344 26.79 -25.31 -19.32
CA ARG A 344 27.58 -25.45 -20.55
C ARG A 344 27.81 -26.95 -20.75
N PRO A 345 27.35 -27.58 -21.85
CA PRO A 345 27.87 -28.88 -22.23
C PRO A 345 29.35 -28.69 -22.54
N GLN A 346 30.23 -29.35 -21.79
CA GLN A 346 31.59 -29.59 -22.24
C GLN A 346 31.47 -30.44 -23.50
N VAL A 347 31.70 -29.82 -24.65
CA VAL A 347 31.93 -30.55 -25.90
C VAL A 347 33.30 -31.21 -25.75
N PRO A 348 33.42 -32.54 -25.75
CA PRO A 348 34.73 -33.19 -25.78
C PRO A 348 35.40 -32.91 -27.13
N PRO A 349 36.73 -32.73 -27.18
CA PRO A 349 37.43 -32.54 -28.44
C PRO A 349 37.28 -33.81 -29.29
N GLY A 350 36.55 -33.70 -30.40
CA GLY A 350 36.40 -34.76 -31.38
C GLY A 350 37.65 -34.86 -32.24
N ASP A 351 38.16 -36.09 -32.37
CA ASP A 351 39.25 -36.49 -33.25
C ASP A 351 38.99 -36.03 -34.70
N HIS A 352 39.84 -35.13 -35.20
CA HIS A 352 40.05 -34.98 -36.64
C HIS A 352 41.11 -36.00 -37.07
N ALA A 353 40.66 -37.18 -37.49
CA ALA A 353 41.47 -38.11 -38.26
C ALA A 353 40.74 -38.48 -39.56
N LEU A 354 41.50 -38.40 -40.66
CA LEU A 354 41.22 -38.92 -42.00
C LEU A 354 40.39 -38.04 -42.94
N GLN A 355 41.09 -37.14 -43.63
CA GLN A 355 41.04 -36.99 -45.09
C GLN A 355 42.34 -36.33 -45.57
N HIS A 356 43.36 -37.17 -45.82
CA HIS A 356 44.27 -37.18 -46.98
C HIS A 356 45.48 -38.06 -46.70
#